data_AF-A0A150VSA7-F1
#
_entry.id   AF-A0A150VSA7-F1
#
_cell.length_a   1.000
_cell.length_b   1.000
_cell.length_c   1.000
_cell.angle_alpha   90.00
_cell.angle_beta   90.00
_cell.angle_gamma   90.00
#
_symmetry.space_group_name_H-M   'P 1'
#
loop_
_entity.id
_entity.type
_entity.pdbx_description
1 polymer ?
#
loop_
_entity_poly.entity_id
_entity_poly.type
_entity_poly.pdbx_seq_one_letter_code
_entity_poly.pdbx_strand_id
1 'polypeptide(L)'
;MHDPEARHEWVDFDFGATALGSSFHRDWSDYADDALDHIARRYGSEGDPAPLLLLVEDLLRLRDSGLGGEEIALLWEATDMSLGAPGTPGKEREWLQEVVSFVVPVARSRGASASSCSAFPACVPDGTSPAAIEHRRLTADVVELVGTLDQQRPWSHVPLAAMRGALVRCAEEVCAELAFRFLLHAANGYWSRLAPETYDRLERLGTAFGYGPHVVDAIRHLVD
;
A
#
# COMPACT_ATOMS: atom_id res chain seq x y z
N MET A 1 11.18 -4.30 -6.84
CA MET A 1 11.24 -2.88 -6.46
C MET A 1 11.14 -2.07 -7.75
N HIS A 2 10.38 -0.99 -7.75
CA HIS A 2 10.37 -0.07 -8.89
C HIS A 2 11.78 0.48 -9.14
N ASP A 3 12.10 0.78 -10.40
CA ASP A 3 13.36 1.41 -10.74
C ASP A 3 13.32 2.87 -10.28
N PRO A 4 14.16 3.29 -9.30
CA PRO A 4 14.15 4.67 -8.80
C PRO A 4 14.59 5.70 -9.85
N GLU A 5 15.21 5.28 -10.96
CA GLU A 5 15.54 6.15 -12.08
C GLU A 5 14.36 6.35 -13.05
N ALA A 6 13.34 5.47 -13.01
CA ALA A 6 12.13 5.54 -13.83
C ALA A 6 11.02 6.36 -13.14
N ARG A 7 11.30 7.63 -12.81
CA ARG A 7 10.32 8.52 -12.17
C ARG A 7 9.10 8.71 -13.09
N HIS A 8 7.93 8.33 -12.58
CA HIS A 8 6.64 8.48 -13.24
C HIS A 8 5.67 9.26 -12.35
N GLU A 9 4.84 10.14 -12.93
CA GLU A 9 3.86 10.95 -12.18
C GLU A 9 2.90 10.10 -11.33
N TRP A 10 2.71 8.84 -11.71
CA TRP A 10 1.88 7.86 -11.01
C TRP A 10 2.37 7.50 -9.60
N VAL A 11 3.64 7.75 -9.29
CA VAL A 11 4.24 7.52 -7.96
C VAL A 11 4.57 8.83 -7.24
N ASP A 12 4.12 9.98 -7.77
CA ASP A 12 4.29 11.27 -7.09
C ASP A 12 3.38 11.39 -5.86
N PHE A 13 2.18 10.80 -5.96
CA PHE A 13 1.21 10.64 -4.88
C PHE A 13 1.03 9.15 -4.53
N ASP A 14 0.24 8.86 -3.51
CA ASP A 14 -0.09 7.48 -3.16
C ASP A 14 -0.72 6.74 -4.35
N PHE A 15 -0.39 5.45 -4.49
CA PHE A 15 -0.82 4.61 -5.61
C PHE A 15 -1.10 3.17 -5.14
N GLY A 16 -1.52 2.32 -6.10
CA GLY A 16 -1.70 0.90 -5.86
C GLY A 16 -2.75 0.58 -4.78
N ALA A 17 -2.49 -0.43 -3.95
CA ALA A 17 -3.44 -0.91 -2.94
C ALA A 17 -3.76 0.14 -1.86
N THR A 18 -2.78 0.91 -1.42
CA THR A 18 -2.95 1.96 -0.39
C THR A 18 -3.79 3.13 -0.89
N ALA A 19 -3.61 3.51 -2.15
CA ALA A 19 -4.45 4.55 -2.76
C ALA A 19 -5.86 4.08 -3.07
N LEU A 20 -6.04 2.79 -3.39
CA LEU A 20 -7.37 2.22 -3.51
C LEU A 20 -8.06 2.19 -2.15
N GLY A 21 -7.39 1.67 -1.12
CA GLY A 21 -7.92 1.59 0.24
C GLY A 21 -8.37 2.95 0.78
N SER A 22 -7.51 3.97 0.68
CA SER A 22 -7.82 5.34 1.12
C SER A 22 -8.89 6.04 0.28
N SER A 23 -9.19 5.54 -0.92
CA SER A 23 -10.27 6.10 -1.74
C SER A 23 -11.66 5.75 -1.22
N PHE A 24 -11.79 4.72 -0.38
CA PHE A 24 -13.04 4.34 0.28
C PHE A 24 -13.29 5.20 1.53
N HIS A 25 -13.18 6.52 1.37
CA HIS A 25 -13.49 7.48 2.42
C HIS A 25 -14.99 7.45 2.75
N ARG A 26 -15.38 8.11 3.84
CA ARG A 26 -16.71 7.94 4.47
C ARG A 26 -17.94 8.05 3.57
N ASP A 27 -17.83 8.81 2.49
CA ASP A 27 -18.95 9.23 1.66
C ASP A 27 -18.94 8.47 0.33
N TRP A 28 -18.09 7.45 0.19
CA TRP A 28 -17.92 6.73 -1.07
C TRP A 28 -19.22 6.11 -1.60
N SER A 29 -20.07 5.64 -0.69
CA SER A 29 -21.38 5.07 -1.03
C SER A 29 -22.40 6.12 -1.49
N ASP A 30 -22.14 7.42 -1.29
CA ASP A 30 -23.04 8.48 -1.77
C ASP A 30 -22.94 8.65 -3.30
N TYR A 31 -21.86 8.16 -3.90
CA TYR A 31 -21.60 8.29 -5.33
C TYR A 31 -21.26 6.96 -6.01
N ALA A 32 -21.38 5.82 -5.33
CA ALA A 32 -21.23 4.50 -5.93
C ALA A 32 -22.22 3.48 -5.36
N ASP A 33 -22.73 2.60 -6.23
CA ASP A 33 -23.73 1.59 -5.87
C ASP A 33 -23.11 0.44 -5.06
N ASP A 34 -21.86 0.09 -5.38
CA ASP A 34 -21.06 -0.90 -4.67
C ASP A 34 -19.56 -0.63 -4.82
N ALA A 35 -18.73 -1.45 -4.17
CA ALA A 35 -17.28 -1.24 -4.14
C ALA A 35 -16.60 -1.41 -5.51
N LEU A 36 -17.12 -2.26 -6.39
CA LEU A 36 -16.59 -2.41 -7.75
C LEU A 36 -16.97 -1.22 -8.63
N ASP A 37 -18.18 -0.70 -8.46
CA ASP A 37 -18.64 0.53 -9.11
C ASP A 37 -17.83 1.75 -8.64
N HIS A 38 -17.43 1.81 -7.37
CA HIS A 38 -16.47 2.80 -6.86
C HIS A 38 -15.11 2.69 -7.55
N ILE A 39 -14.55 1.48 -7.64
CA ILE A 39 -13.29 1.22 -8.37
C ILE A 39 -13.43 1.63 -9.85
N ALA A 40 -14.57 1.31 -10.48
CA ALA A 40 -14.86 1.68 -11.86
C ALA A 40 -14.86 3.21 -12.05
N ARG A 41 -15.52 3.95 -11.15
CA ARG A 41 -15.55 5.42 -11.19
C ARG A 41 -14.18 6.03 -10.94
N ARG A 42 -13.42 5.50 -9.98
CA ARG A 42 -12.08 6.00 -9.63
C ARG A 42 -11.11 5.91 -10.80
N TYR A 43 -11.06 4.75 -11.45
CA TYR A 43 -10.08 4.51 -12.51
C TYR A 43 -10.61 4.85 -13.91
N GLY A 44 -11.94 4.88 -14.11
CA GLY A 44 -12.59 5.11 -15.40
C GLY A 44 -12.49 3.90 -16.34
N SER A 45 -12.84 4.10 -17.62
CA SER A 45 -12.72 3.08 -18.68
C SER A 45 -11.52 3.29 -19.62
N GLU A 46 -10.95 4.49 -19.65
CA GLU A 46 -9.90 4.92 -20.58
C GLU A 46 -8.67 5.44 -19.83
N GLY A 47 -7.54 5.63 -20.55
CA GLY A 47 -6.31 6.19 -20.01
C GLY A 47 -5.12 5.22 -19.99
N ASP A 48 -4.02 5.65 -19.36
CA ASP A 48 -2.81 4.84 -19.18
C ASP A 48 -3.12 3.58 -18.34
N PRO A 49 -2.68 2.37 -18.75
CA PRO A 49 -2.81 1.17 -17.92
C PRO A 49 -1.88 1.16 -16.70
N ALA A 50 -0.83 1.97 -16.63
CA ALA A 50 0.20 1.89 -15.60
C ALA A 50 -0.34 1.97 -14.14
N PRO A 51 -1.26 2.88 -13.77
CA PRO A 51 -1.82 2.90 -12.41
C PRO A 51 -2.57 1.62 -12.04
N LEU A 52 -3.25 0.99 -13.00
CA LEU A 52 -3.94 -0.28 -12.79
C LEU A 52 -2.95 -1.43 -12.65
N LEU A 53 -1.82 -1.39 -13.37
CA LEU A 53 -0.76 -2.37 -13.22
C LEU A 53 -0.12 -2.30 -11.84
N LEU A 54 0.17 -1.10 -11.33
CA LEU A 54 0.67 -0.91 -9.95
C LEU A 54 -0.31 -1.45 -8.91
N LEU A 55 -1.61 -1.21 -9.10
CA LEU A 55 -2.66 -1.80 -8.25
C LEU A 55 -2.67 -3.33 -8.34
N VAL A 56 -2.67 -3.89 -9.56
CA VAL A 56 -2.65 -5.34 -9.76
C VAL A 56 -1.43 -5.96 -9.08
N GLU A 57 -0.25 -5.38 -9.22
CA GLU A 57 0.96 -5.88 -8.56
C GLU A 57 0.80 -5.95 -7.03
N ASP A 58 0.32 -4.88 -6.39
CA ASP A 58 0.12 -4.87 -4.94
C ASP A 58 -0.93 -5.90 -4.48
N LEU A 59 -2.06 -5.98 -5.19
CA LEU A 59 -3.13 -6.91 -4.86
C LEU A 59 -2.66 -8.36 -5.01
N LEU A 60 -1.92 -8.68 -6.07
CA LEU A 60 -1.34 -10.00 -6.28
C LEU A 60 -0.30 -10.32 -5.19
N ARG A 61 0.58 -9.37 -4.82
CA ARG A 61 1.54 -9.54 -3.72
C ARG A 61 0.84 -9.89 -2.41
N LEU A 62 -0.19 -9.14 -2.03
CA LEU A 62 -0.97 -9.41 -0.82
C LEU A 62 -1.69 -10.76 -0.91
N ARG A 63 -2.38 -11.02 -2.04
CA ARG A 63 -3.17 -12.23 -2.28
C ARG A 63 -2.32 -13.50 -2.32
N ASP A 64 -1.07 -13.42 -2.75
CA ASP A 64 -0.18 -14.58 -2.89
C ASP A 64 0.83 -14.70 -1.73
N SER A 65 0.81 -13.77 -0.77
CA SER A 65 1.71 -13.76 0.39
C SER A 65 1.39 -14.81 1.46
N GLY A 66 2.31 -14.96 2.43
CA GLY A 66 2.13 -15.74 3.65
C GLY A 66 1.31 -15.04 4.76
N LEU A 67 0.77 -13.84 4.53
CA LEU A 67 -0.02 -13.12 5.55
C LEU A 67 -1.37 -13.79 5.83
N GLY A 68 -1.80 -13.82 7.10
CA GLY A 68 -3.15 -14.24 7.47
C GLY A 68 -4.21 -13.26 6.97
N GLY A 69 -5.47 -13.71 6.89
CA GLY A 69 -6.61 -12.83 6.54
C GLY A 69 -6.71 -11.63 7.49
N GLU A 70 -6.54 -11.85 8.79
CA GLU A 70 -6.54 -10.80 9.81
C GLU A 70 -5.43 -9.75 9.58
N GLU A 71 -4.24 -10.16 9.15
CA GLU A 71 -3.15 -9.22 8.86
C GLU A 71 -3.44 -8.39 7.61
N ILE A 72 -4.02 -9.01 6.58
CA ILE A 72 -4.48 -8.28 5.39
C ILE A 72 -5.59 -7.28 5.76
N ALA A 73 -6.53 -7.68 6.63
CA ALA A 73 -7.57 -6.78 7.13
C ALA A 73 -6.96 -5.59 7.88
N LEU A 74 -6.01 -5.83 8.79
CA LEU A 74 -5.30 -4.78 9.53
C LEU A 74 -4.57 -3.81 8.59
N LEU A 75 -3.86 -4.31 7.58
CA LEU A 75 -3.20 -3.45 6.59
C LEU A 75 -4.22 -2.59 5.85
N TRP A 76 -5.36 -3.16 5.46
CA TRP A 76 -6.41 -2.40 4.77
C TRP A 76 -7.05 -1.34 5.67
N GLU A 77 -7.31 -1.67 6.95
CA GLU A 77 -7.80 -0.73 7.96
C GLU A 77 -6.86 0.46 8.19
N ALA A 78 -5.56 0.33 7.88
CA ALA A 78 -4.64 1.46 7.95
C ALA A 78 -5.00 2.59 6.97
N THR A 79 -5.60 2.26 5.82
CA THR A 79 -5.72 3.18 4.66
C THR A 79 -6.92 4.13 4.71
N ASP A 80 -8.02 3.70 5.30
CA ASP A 80 -9.08 4.50 5.93
C ASP A 80 -10.06 3.49 6.53
N MET A 81 -10.66 3.80 7.67
CA MET A 81 -11.41 2.87 8.50
C MET A 81 -12.54 2.17 7.73
N SER A 82 -12.32 0.91 7.35
CA SER A 82 -13.28 -0.19 7.08
C SER A 82 -14.53 0.05 6.20
N LEU A 83 -14.66 1.19 5.52
CA LEU A 83 -15.91 1.51 4.82
C LEU A 83 -16.04 0.87 3.43
N GLY A 84 -14.95 0.38 2.84
CA GLY A 84 -14.94 -0.12 1.46
C GLY A 84 -14.63 -1.61 1.25
N ALA A 85 -13.72 -2.20 2.05
CA ALA A 85 -13.33 -3.61 2.01
C ALA A 85 -12.20 -3.93 3.01
N PRO A 86 -11.77 -5.19 3.19
CA PRO A 86 -12.58 -6.42 3.07
C PRO A 86 -13.57 -6.47 4.24
N GLY A 87 -14.84 -6.12 3.97
CA GLY A 87 -15.88 -5.94 5.00
C GLY A 87 -16.45 -7.23 5.58
N THR A 88 -15.95 -8.40 5.15
CA THR A 88 -16.30 -9.69 5.73
C THR A 88 -15.05 -10.37 6.28
N PRO A 89 -14.92 -10.49 7.61
CA PRO A 89 -13.81 -11.22 8.22
C PRO A 89 -13.64 -12.61 7.61
N GLY A 90 -12.41 -12.97 7.25
CA GLY A 90 -12.05 -14.25 6.63
C GLY A 90 -12.22 -14.30 5.11
N LYS A 91 -12.64 -13.19 4.46
CA LYS A 91 -12.77 -13.10 3.00
C LYS A 91 -11.78 -12.15 2.36
N GLU A 92 -10.71 -11.79 3.07
CA GLU A 92 -9.77 -10.77 2.62
C GLU A 92 -9.13 -11.14 1.29
N ARG A 93 -8.71 -12.41 1.13
CA ARG A 93 -8.15 -12.91 -0.14
C ARG A 93 -9.20 -13.04 -1.25
N GLU A 94 -10.43 -13.38 -0.91
CA GLU A 94 -11.54 -13.43 -1.88
C GLU A 94 -11.80 -12.04 -2.45
N TRP A 95 -11.82 -11.03 -1.59
CA TRP A 95 -11.93 -9.63 -1.99
C TRP A 95 -10.77 -9.18 -2.89
N LEU A 96 -9.51 -9.44 -2.50
CA LEU A 96 -8.35 -9.11 -3.35
C LEU A 96 -8.47 -9.78 -4.73
N GLN A 97 -8.91 -11.03 -4.76
CA GLN A 97 -9.13 -11.76 -6.02
C GLN A 97 -10.26 -11.14 -6.85
N GLU A 98 -11.36 -10.73 -6.24
CA GLU A 98 -12.48 -10.07 -6.90
C GLU A 98 -12.04 -8.76 -7.57
N VAL A 99 -11.30 -7.92 -6.83
CA VAL A 99 -10.75 -6.66 -7.37
C VAL A 99 -9.78 -6.93 -8.52
N VAL A 100 -8.87 -7.91 -8.40
CA VAL A 100 -7.97 -8.32 -9.49
C VAL A 100 -8.77 -8.76 -10.72
N SER A 101 -9.79 -9.61 -10.52
CA SER A 101 -10.66 -10.10 -11.59
C SER A 101 -11.42 -8.97 -12.31
N PHE A 102 -11.72 -7.88 -11.60
CA PHE A 102 -12.33 -6.68 -12.17
C PHE A 102 -11.32 -5.78 -12.90
N VAL A 103 -10.18 -5.49 -12.27
CA VAL A 103 -9.19 -4.51 -12.75
C VAL A 103 -8.39 -5.02 -13.95
N VAL A 104 -8.07 -6.31 -14.01
CA VAL A 104 -7.25 -6.88 -15.09
C VAL A 104 -7.90 -6.69 -16.48
N PRO A 105 -9.19 -6.99 -16.69
CA PRO A 105 -9.87 -6.67 -17.95
C PRO A 105 -9.77 -5.20 -18.34
N VAL A 106 -9.90 -4.27 -17.39
CA VAL A 106 -9.80 -2.82 -17.64
C VAL A 106 -8.37 -2.41 -18.02
N ALA A 107 -7.36 -2.94 -17.34
CA ALA A 107 -5.97 -2.70 -17.71
C ALA A 107 -5.66 -3.22 -19.12
N ARG A 108 -6.19 -4.39 -19.47
CA ARG A 108 -6.02 -5.01 -20.80
C ARG A 108 -6.73 -4.23 -21.90
N SER A 109 -7.92 -3.68 -21.65
CA SER A 109 -8.60 -2.83 -22.64
C SER A 109 -7.84 -1.53 -22.91
N ARG A 110 -6.96 -1.11 -21.98
CA ARG A 110 -6.04 0.03 -22.11
C ARG A 110 -4.66 -0.33 -22.68
N GLY A 111 -4.47 -1.56 -23.16
CA GLY A 111 -3.23 -1.99 -23.82
C GLY A 111 -2.22 -2.70 -22.92
N ALA A 112 -2.55 -3.01 -21.67
CA ALA A 112 -1.69 -3.86 -20.85
C ALA A 112 -1.55 -5.27 -21.43
N SER A 113 -0.32 -5.80 -21.41
CA SER A 113 -0.06 -7.19 -21.79
C SER A 113 -0.63 -8.17 -20.75
N ALA A 114 -0.98 -9.38 -21.18
CA ALA A 114 -1.44 -10.41 -20.25
C ALA A 114 -0.38 -10.73 -19.17
N SER A 115 0.90 -10.76 -19.53
CA SER A 115 2.01 -11.00 -18.60
C SER A 115 2.15 -9.89 -17.55
N SER A 116 1.96 -8.63 -17.92
CA SER A 116 2.00 -7.50 -16.97
C SER A 116 0.88 -7.58 -15.94
N CYS A 117 -0.24 -8.24 -16.26
CA CYS A 117 -1.40 -8.37 -15.37
C CYS A 117 -1.37 -9.63 -14.49
N SER A 118 -0.41 -10.53 -14.68
CA SER A 118 -0.36 -11.84 -13.99
C SER A 118 0.97 -12.14 -13.31
N ALA A 119 2.00 -11.34 -13.58
CA ALA A 119 3.31 -11.47 -12.98
C ALA A 119 3.71 -10.13 -12.37
N PHE A 120 4.28 -10.18 -11.18
CA PHE A 120 4.87 -9.02 -10.51
C PHE A 120 6.33 -9.34 -10.21
N PRO A 121 7.24 -8.35 -10.31
CA PRO A 121 8.62 -8.53 -9.89
C PRO A 121 8.66 -8.89 -8.41
N ALA A 122 9.46 -9.90 -8.05
CA ALA A 122 9.76 -10.19 -6.65
C ALA A 122 10.35 -8.94 -6.00
N CYS A 123 9.90 -8.60 -4.79
CA CYS A 123 10.49 -7.49 -4.05
C CYS A 123 11.92 -7.84 -3.59
N VAL A 124 12.14 -9.11 -3.25
CA VAL A 124 13.45 -9.66 -2.85
C VAL A 124 14.17 -10.22 -4.08
N PRO A 125 15.32 -9.65 -4.49
CA PRO A 125 16.21 -10.32 -5.43
C PRO A 125 16.87 -11.52 -4.74
N ASP A 126 16.94 -12.68 -5.40
CA ASP A 126 17.57 -13.87 -4.82
C ASP A 126 19.06 -13.64 -4.49
N GLY A 127 19.51 -14.26 -3.39
CA GLY A 127 20.92 -14.44 -3.06
C GLY A 127 21.61 -13.24 -2.38
N THR A 128 22.89 -13.03 -2.70
CA THR A 128 23.77 -12.04 -2.06
C THR A 128 24.13 -10.88 -2.99
N SER A 129 23.29 -10.59 -3.98
CA SER A 129 23.52 -9.47 -4.89
C SER A 129 23.49 -8.12 -4.14
N PRO A 130 24.14 -7.07 -4.66
CA PRO A 130 24.04 -5.73 -4.08
C PRO A 130 22.59 -5.26 -3.89
N ALA A 131 21.70 -5.57 -4.85
CA ALA A 131 20.28 -5.26 -4.76
C ALA A 131 19.57 -6.03 -3.62
N ALA A 132 19.93 -7.29 -3.37
CA ALA A 132 19.41 -8.07 -2.24
C ALA A 132 19.92 -7.57 -0.88
N ILE A 133 21.15 -7.05 -0.82
CA ILE A 133 21.70 -6.39 0.38
C ILE A 133 20.95 -5.09 0.65
N GLU A 134 20.76 -4.26 -0.37
CA GLU A 134 20.04 -2.99 -0.23
C GLU A 134 18.57 -3.21 0.15
N HIS A 135 17.89 -4.18 -0.48
CA HIS A 135 16.53 -4.54 -0.09
C HIS A 135 16.43 -4.93 1.40
N ARG A 136 17.35 -5.76 1.90
CA ARG A 136 17.37 -6.14 3.33
C ARG A 136 17.60 -4.96 4.25
N ARG A 137 18.46 -4.01 3.84
CA ARG A 137 18.70 -2.78 4.59
C ARG A 137 17.43 -1.93 4.65
N LEU A 138 16.79 -1.68 3.51
CA LEU A 138 15.54 -0.92 3.45
C LEU A 138 14.42 -1.61 4.23
N THR A 139 14.35 -2.94 4.21
CA THR A 139 13.41 -3.71 5.03
C THR A 139 13.64 -3.46 6.52
N ALA A 140 14.90 -3.53 6.98
CA ALA A 140 15.24 -3.27 8.37
C ALA A 140 14.90 -1.83 8.80
N ASP A 141 15.16 -0.86 7.92
CA ASP A 141 14.83 0.55 8.17
C ASP A 141 13.29 0.76 8.29
N VAL A 142 12.49 0.11 7.43
CA VAL A 142 11.02 0.13 7.52
C VAL A 142 10.54 -0.49 8.83
N VAL A 143 11.08 -1.67 9.20
CA VAL A 143 10.73 -2.36 10.46
C VAL A 143 11.05 -1.49 11.68
N GLU A 144 12.18 -0.78 11.68
CA GLU A 144 12.52 0.14 12.77
C GLU A 144 11.50 1.29 12.88
N LEU A 145 11.09 1.88 11.76
CA LEU A 145 10.11 2.96 11.72
C LEU A 145 8.69 2.49 12.10
N VAL A 146 8.31 1.24 11.80
CA VAL A 146 7.08 0.65 12.34
C VAL A 146 7.11 0.67 13.87
N GLY A 147 8.28 0.43 14.48
CA GLY A 147 8.50 0.53 15.92
C GLY A 147 8.27 1.93 16.51
N THR A 148 8.30 2.99 15.70
CA THR A 148 8.08 4.37 16.17
C THR A 148 6.61 4.81 16.13
N LEU A 149 5.71 4.05 15.50
CA LEU A 149 4.28 4.38 15.44
C LEU A 149 3.68 4.52 16.84
N ASP A 150 3.08 5.64 17.19
CA ASP A 150 2.41 5.82 18.48
C ASP A 150 0.93 6.19 18.30
N GLN A 151 0.12 5.96 19.32
CA GLN A 151 -1.30 6.29 19.27
C GLN A 151 -1.57 7.54 20.10
N GLN A 152 -1.80 8.66 19.43
CA GLN A 152 -2.13 9.92 20.10
C GLN A 152 -3.63 10.10 20.31
N ARG A 153 -4.46 9.45 19.47
CA ARG A 153 -5.92 9.55 19.57
C ARG A 153 -6.59 8.18 19.78
N PRO A 154 -7.56 8.07 20.69
CA PRO A 154 -8.21 6.81 21.03
C PRO A 154 -9.29 6.38 20.02
N TRP A 155 -9.42 7.07 18.88
CA TRP A 155 -10.46 6.78 17.88
C TRP A 155 -10.12 5.60 16.98
N SER A 156 -8.85 5.18 16.91
CA SER A 156 -8.50 3.92 16.27
C SER A 156 -8.95 2.76 17.16
N HIS A 157 -9.84 1.93 16.64
CA HIS A 157 -10.30 0.71 17.28
C HIS A 157 -9.30 -0.44 17.14
N VAL A 158 -8.30 -0.26 16.29
CA VAL A 158 -7.27 -1.27 16.02
C VAL A 158 -6.17 -1.18 17.08
N PRO A 159 -5.80 -2.30 17.72
CA PRO A 159 -4.67 -2.30 18.64
C PRO A 159 -3.36 -1.99 17.91
N LEU A 160 -2.64 -0.95 18.36
CA LEU A 160 -1.35 -0.54 17.79
C LEU A 160 -0.34 -1.69 17.68
N ALA A 161 -0.30 -2.59 18.66
CA ALA A 161 0.59 -3.75 18.65
C ALA A 161 0.27 -4.73 17.50
N ALA A 162 -1.02 -4.95 17.21
CA ALA A 162 -1.46 -5.81 16.11
C ALA A 162 -1.11 -5.19 14.76
N MET A 163 -1.39 -3.89 14.59
CA MET A 163 -1.00 -3.15 13.38
C MET A 163 0.51 -3.22 13.13
N ARG A 164 1.34 -2.94 14.15
CA ARG A 164 2.80 -3.04 14.03
C ARG A 164 3.24 -4.44 13.61
N GLY A 165 2.63 -5.49 14.18
CA GLY A 165 2.90 -6.88 13.80
C GLY A 165 2.59 -7.15 12.32
N ALA A 166 1.43 -6.71 11.84
CA ALA A 166 1.03 -6.86 10.43
C ALA A 166 1.98 -6.09 9.48
N LEU A 167 2.38 -4.87 9.84
CA LEU A 167 3.32 -4.07 9.06
C LEU A 167 4.72 -4.71 8.99
N VAL A 168 5.23 -5.24 10.10
CA VAL A 168 6.53 -5.96 10.12
C VAL A 168 6.48 -7.19 9.21
N ARG A 169 5.44 -8.02 9.34
CA ARG A 169 5.31 -9.19 8.46
C ARG A 169 5.11 -8.80 7.00
N CYS A 170 4.40 -7.71 6.72
CA CYS A 170 4.30 -7.16 5.36
C CYS A 170 5.68 -6.78 4.82
N ALA A 171 6.52 -6.12 5.62
CA ALA A 171 7.86 -5.71 5.20
C ALA A 171 8.78 -6.92 4.92
N GLU A 172 8.73 -7.94 5.79
CA GLU A 172 9.61 -9.10 5.74
C GLU A 172 9.18 -10.16 4.71
N GLU A 173 7.87 -10.40 4.55
CA GLU A 173 7.34 -11.51 3.75
C GLU A 173 6.71 -11.08 2.41
N VAL A 174 6.30 -9.81 2.30
CA VAL A 174 5.59 -9.31 1.10
C VAL A 174 6.48 -8.35 0.33
N CYS A 175 6.67 -7.15 0.87
CA CYS A 175 7.43 -6.09 0.25
C CYS A 175 7.61 -4.92 1.22
N ALA A 176 8.87 -4.50 1.46
CA ALA A 176 9.16 -3.32 2.29
C ALA A 176 8.56 -2.02 1.71
N GLU A 177 8.49 -1.90 0.39
CA GLU A 177 7.87 -0.79 -0.34
C GLU A 177 6.38 -0.63 0.02
N LEU A 178 5.64 -1.74 -0.06
CA LEU A 178 4.20 -1.76 0.22
C LEU A 178 3.95 -1.55 1.73
N ALA A 179 4.75 -2.19 2.58
CA ALA A 179 4.67 -1.99 4.02
C ALA A 179 4.96 -0.54 4.42
N PHE A 180 5.89 0.13 3.74
CA PHE A 180 6.18 1.54 3.94
C PHE A 180 4.97 2.42 3.59
N ARG A 181 4.28 2.18 2.46
CA ARG A 181 3.05 2.93 2.14
C ARG A 181 1.95 2.70 3.18
N PHE A 182 1.75 1.46 3.64
CA PHE A 182 0.82 1.18 4.74
C PHE A 182 1.24 1.84 6.06
N LEU A 183 2.55 1.94 6.34
CA LEU A 183 3.09 2.62 7.52
C LEU A 183 2.74 4.12 7.51
N LEU A 184 2.84 4.79 6.37
CA LEU A 184 2.45 6.21 6.25
C LEU A 184 0.97 6.41 6.58
N HIS A 185 0.11 5.54 6.02
CA HIS A 185 -1.32 5.53 6.32
C HIS A 185 -1.62 5.24 7.79
N ALA A 186 -0.95 4.24 8.37
CA ALA A 186 -1.08 3.93 9.79
C ALA A 186 -0.66 5.12 10.66
N ALA A 187 0.47 5.78 10.36
CA ALA A 187 0.91 6.97 11.10
C ALA A 187 -0.17 8.06 11.09
N ASN A 188 -0.79 8.29 9.94
CA ASN A 188 -1.92 9.22 9.82
C ASN A 188 -3.15 8.77 10.65
N GLY A 189 -3.55 7.50 10.52
CA GLY A 189 -4.70 6.94 11.23
C GLY A 189 -4.57 6.95 12.76
N TYR A 190 -3.36 6.67 13.28
CA TYR A 190 -3.06 6.72 14.71
C TYR A 190 -2.73 8.13 15.22
N TRP A 191 -2.65 9.12 14.32
CA TRP A 191 -2.18 10.47 14.61
C TRP A 191 -0.81 10.45 15.28
N SER A 192 0.09 9.59 14.79
CA SER A 192 1.41 9.40 15.38
C SER A 192 2.19 10.70 15.40
N ARG A 193 2.92 11.00 16.48
CA ARG A 193 3.85 12.13 16.49
C ARG A 193 5.14 11.77 15.78
N LEU A 194 5.58 12.65 14.88
CA LEU A 194 6.83 12.47 14.16
C LEU A 194 7.85 13.50 14.63
N ALA A 195 8.98 13.02 15.15
CA ALA A 195 10.15 13.87 15.27
C ALA A 195 10.67 14.24 13.86
N PRO A 196 11.26 15.44 13.67
CA PRO A 196 11.85 15.84 12.39
C PRO A 196 12.82 14.79 11.82
N GLU A 197 13.63 14.16 12.67
CA GLU A 197 14.59 13.14 12.25
C GLU A 197 13.89 11.87 11.73
N THR A 198 12.74 11.50 12.30
CA THR A 198 11.91 10.38 11.81
C THR A 198 11.29 10.73 10.47
N TYR A 199 10.81 11.96 10.29
CA TYR A 199 10.27 12.42 9.03
C TYR A 199 11.33 12.42 7.91
N ASP A 200 12.53 12.94 8.19
CA ASP A 200 13.66 12.91 7.25
C ASP A 200 14.04 11.47 6.85
N ARG A 201 13.92 10.51 7.77
CA ARG A 201 14.13 9.09 7.46
C ARG A 201 13.06 8.54 6.52
N LEU A 202 11.80 8.90 6.74
CA LEU A 202 10.70 8.52 5.86
C LEU A 202 10.90 9.10 4.44
N GLU A 203 11.31 10.37 4.31
CA GLU A 203 11.62 10.99 3.01
C GLU A 203 12.77 10.28 2.28
N ARG A 204 13.84 9.92 3.00
CA ARG A 204 14.95 9.15 2.42
C ARG A 204 14.53 7.76 1.94
N LEU A 205 13.68 7.07 2.70
CA LEU A 205 13.15 5.77 2.29
C LEU A 205 12.22 5.88 1.08
N GLY A 206 11.31 6.86 1.07
CA GLY A 206 10.46 7.12 -0.10
C GLY A 206 11.31 7.37 -1.36
N THR A 207 12.37 8.17 -1.23
CA THR A 207 13.32 8.40 -2.33
C THR A 207 14.03 7.11 -2.75
N ALA A 208 14.49 6.29 -1.81
CA ALA A 208 15.15 5.02 -2.10
C ALA A 208 14.24 4.01 -2.80
N PHE A 209 12.93 4.05 -2.51
CA PHE A 209 11.90 3.27 -3.21
C PHE A 209 11.48 3.88 -4.56
N GLY A 210 12.02 5.04 -4.94
CA GLY A 210 11.69 5.70 -6.21
C GLY A 210 10.40 6.54 -6.19
N TYR A 211 9.86 6.84 -5.00
CA TYR A 211 8.64 7.61 -4.86
C TYR A 211 8.90 9.09 -5.09
N GLY A 212 7.89 9.78 -5.62
CA GLY A 212 7.91 11.23 -5.72
C GLY A 212 7.62 11.91 -4.38
N PRO A 213 7.74 13.25 -4.34
CA PRO A 213 7.80 14.01 -3.10
C PRO A 213 6.51 13.95 -2.27
N HIS A 214 5.35 13.72 -2.91
CA HIS A 214 4.06 13.89 -2.23
C HIS A 214 3.56 12.64 -1.49
N VAL A 215 4.21 11.48 -1.68
CA VAL A 215 3.88 10.26 -0.92
C VAL A 215 4.13 10.46 0.58
N VAL A 216 5.27 11.04 0.95
CA VAL A 216 5.63 11.27 2.38
C VAL A 216 5.05 12.61 2.88
N ASP A 217 4.94 13.63 2.04
CA ASP A 217 4.38 14.94 2.43
C ASP A 217 2.96 14.84 3.01
N ALA A 218 2.19 13.81 2.64
CA ALA A 218 0.84 13.56 3.14
C ALA A 218 0.77 13.54 4.68
N ILE A 219 1.85 13.11 5.35
CA ILE A 219 1.93 13.03 6.82
C ILE A 219 2.82 14.11 7.45
N ARG A 220 3.29 15.10 6.67
CA ARG A 220 4.13 16.21 7.18
C ARG A 220 3.46 16.99 8.32
N HIS A 221 2.13 17.03 8.33
CA HIS A 221 1.34 17.68 9.38
C HIS A 221 1.40 16.98 10.74
N LEU A 222 2.01 15.78 10.82
CA LEU A 222 2.28 15.04 12.06
C LEU A 222 3.63 15.38 12.70
N VAL A 223 4.45 16.20 12.03
CA VAL A 223 5.77 16.62 12.53
C VAL A 223 5.60 17.71 13.58
N ASP A 224 6.21 17.49 14.75
CA ASP A 224 6.26 18.47 15.85
C ASP A 224 7.24 19.63 15.58
#